data_AF-A0A915D7Q6-F1
#
_entry.id   AF-A0A915D7Q6-F1
#
_cell.length_a   1.000
_cell.length_b   1.000
_cell.length_c   1.000
_cell.angle_alpha   90.00
_cell.angle_beta   90.00
_cell.angle_gamma   90.00
#
_symmetry.space_group_name_H-M   'P 1'
#
loop_
_entity.id
_entity.type
_entity.pdbx_description
1 polymer ?
#
loop_
_entity_poly.entity_id
_entity_poly.type
_entity_poly.pdbx_seq_one_letter_code
_entity_poly.pdbx_strand_id
1 'polypeptide(L)'
;MVTADEINTETHQMEAATEQVQGLQGSSKASIAVLKRPDDDYEAASEKLSQATELSVDLYGQFAPQGYQPHYYYGRAMTEIARAESMVVKPPVDDDDLEVDSSEDEQEDEAPEADIPKNSDDVAKDNANGEFSTEHGTDIAPEAPVTEKAEKQLEASETSLEVARSICDKQEQTTEWMEKKADKNGAYYRNNDDFESAAASFDKAAEVFKILLRTCKKPDFESVVGDEKDEVPVNDISNMIQRKSVKRPATSSDSTITTTTATESTAGEGSSIEAITTECLSAAVEEKAGSEDPSEVKKSKIDE
;
A
#
# COMPACT_ATOMS: atom_id res chain seq x y z
N MET A 1 14.83 17.27 39.32
CA MET A 1 14.71 18.39 38.36
C MET A 1 15.49 17.93 37.14
N VAL A 2 14.79 17.58 36.06
CA VAL A 2 15.43 17.29 34.78
C VAL A 2 15.98 18.62 34.26
N THR A 3 17.24 18.65 33.85
CA THR A 3 17.88 19.87 33.34
C THR A 3 17.42 20.14 31.91
N ALA A 4 17.40 21.41 31.50
CA ALA A 4 17.02 21.77 30.12
C ALA A 4 17.94 21.08 29.08
N ASP A 5 19.19 20.81 29.45
CA ASP A 5 20.16 20.11 28.61
C ASP A 5 19.83 18.62 28.42
N GLU A 6 19.27 17.95 29.44
CA GLU A 6 18.79 16.56 29.34
C GLU A 6 17.59 16.45 28.38
N ILE A 7 16.63 17.37 28.48
CA ILE A 7 15.44 17.40 27.60
C ILE A 7 15.84 17.60 26.13
N ASN A 8 16.81 18.48 25.87
CA ASN A 8 17.26 18.76 24.50
C ASN A 8 18.01 17.55 23.89
N THR A 9 18.75 16.82 24.73
CA THR A 9 19.46 15.61 24.30
C THR A 9 18.49 14.48 23.94
N GLU A 10 17.47 14.24 24.77
CA GLU A 10 16.44 13.22 24.48
C GLU A 10 15.66 13.54 23.21
N THR A 11 15.34 14.81 22.99
CA THR A 11 14.60 15.25 21.79
C THR A 11 15.39 14.95 20.50
N HIS A 12 16.68 15.27 20.48
CA HIS A 12 17.55 14.97 19.33
C HIS A 12 17.75 13.47 19.11
N GLN A 13 17.83 12.67 20.18
CA GLN A 13 17.91 11.22 20.05
C GLN A 13 16.64 10.63 19.44
N MET A 14 15.46 11.11 19.86
CA MET A 14 14.18 10.68 19.32
C MET A 14 14.00 11.08 17.84
N GLU A 15 14.46 12.28 17.46
CA GLU A 15 14.44 12.74 16.06
C GLU A 15 15.34 11.87 15.17
N ALA A 16 16.58 11.61 15.59
CA ALA A 16 17.51 10.74 14.87
C ALA A 16 16.98 9.30 14.73
N ALA A 17 16.36 8.78 15.79
CA ALA A 17 15.76 7.44 15.76
C ALA A 17 14.52 7.39 14.84
N THR A 18 13.72 8.47 14.81
CA THR A 18 12.60 8.62 13.87
C THR A 18 13.08 8.63 12.42
N GLU A 19 14.15 9.37 12.11
CA GLU A 19 14.77 9.39 10.78
C GLU A 19 15.32 8.01 10.39
N GLN A 20 15.91 7.28 11.34
CA GLN A 20 16.38 5.90 11.13
C GLN A 20 15.23 4.95 10.79
N VAL A 21 14.10 5.01 11.52
CA VAL A 21 12.90 4.23 11.21
C VAL A 21 12.39 4.55 9.81
N GLN A 22 12.29 5.84 9.45
CA GLN A 22 11.83 6.26 8.12
C GLN A 22 12.80 5.81 7.01
N GLY A 23 14.10 5.87 7.24
CA GLY A 23 15.13 5.38 6.31
C GLY A 23 15.02 3.88 6.06
N LEU A 24 14.85 3.09 7.14
CA LEU A 24 14.63 1.64 7.05
C LEU A 24 13.32 1.31 6.34
N GLN A 25 12.23 2.02 6.65
CA GLN A 25 10.94 1.86 5.98
C GLN A 25 11.03 2.20 4.48
N GLY A 26 11.69 3.31 4.12
CA GLY A 26 11.86 3.74 2.75
C GLY A 26 12.67 2.75 1.92
N SER A 27 13.82 2.29 2.46
CA SER A 27 14.63 1.25 1.82
C SER A 27 13.86 -0.06 1.67
N SER A 28 13.09 -0.47 2.68
CA SER A 28 12.37 -1.75 2.67
C SER A 28 11.15 -1.71 1.75
N LYS A 29 10.42 -0.58 1.71
CA LYS A 29 9.32 -0.37 0.76
C LYS A 29 9.83 -0.36 -0.67
N ALA A 30 11.00 0.23 -0.92
CA ALA A 30 11.65 0.17 -2.22
C ALA A 30 12.01 -1.28 -2.59
N SER A 31 12.59 -2.05 -1.67
CA SER A 31 12.80 -3.49 -1.87
C SER A 31 11.48 -4.18 -2.22
N ILE A 32 10.42 -4.05 -1.41
CA ILE A 32 9.10 -4.66 -1.65
C ILE A 32 8.43 -4.23 -2.96
N ALA A 33 8.61 -2.99 -3.39
CA ALA A 33 8.10 -2.52 -4.67
C ALA A 33 8.84 -3.16 -5.86
N VAL A 34 10.12 -3.50 -5.66
CA VAL A 34 10.96 -4.19 -6.65
C VAL A 34 10.72 -5.70 -6.66
N LEU A 35 10.28 -6.30 -5.52
CA LEU A 35 9.89 -7.72 -5.29
C LEU A 35 8.77 -8.28 -6.21
N LYS A 36 8.49 -7.65 -7.36
CA LYS A 36 7.79 -8.32 -8.47
C LYS A 36 8.69 -9.34 -9.18
N ARG A 37 9.96 -9.47 -8.80
CA ARG A 37 10.87 -10.45 -9.38
C ARG A 37 11.16 -11.57 -8.37
N PRO A 38 11.09 -12.84 -8.80
CA PRO A 38 11.33 -14.00 -7.94
C PRO A 38 12.80 -14.13 -7.46
N ASP A 39 13.73 -13.35 -8.02
CA ASP A 39 15.15 -13.40 -7.66
C ASP A 39 15.56 -12.41 -6.57
N ASP A 40 14.63 -11.59 -6.08
CA ASP A 40 14.97 -10.55 -5.11
C ASP A 40 15.10 -11.12 -3.69
N ASP A 41 16.05 -10.56 -2.94
CA ASP A 41 16.51 -11.04 -1.64
C ASP A 41 15.51 -10.71 -0.51
N TYR A 42 14.42 -11.48 -0.44
CA TYR A 42 13.38 -11.35 0.58
C TYR A 42 13.96 -11.50 2.00
N GLU A 43 15.00 -12.31 2.19
CA GLU A 43 15.67 -12.50 3.48
C GLU A 43 16.36 -11.20 3.95
N ALA A 44 17.10 -10.51 3.06
CA ALA A 44 17.70 -9.23 3.39
C ALA A 44 16.66 -8.12 3.67
N ALA A 45 15.50 -8.18 3.00
CA ALA A 45 14.40 -7.25 3.26
C ALA A 45 13.73 -7.53 4.61
N SER A 46 13.47 -8.80 4.96
CA SER A 46 12.82 -9.17 6.21
C SER A 46 13.67 -8.82 7.42
N GLU A 47 15.00 -8.95 7.35
CA GLU A 47 15.90 -8.53 8.43
C GLU A 47 15.78 -7.02 8.75
N LYS A 48 15.83 -6.17 7.71
CA LYS A 48 15.67 -4.71 7.86
C LYS A 48 14.29 -4.33 8.39
N LEU A 49 13.26 -5.04 7.94
CA LEU A 49 11.89 -4.83 8.39
C LEU A 49 11.69 -5.27 9.84
N SER A 50 12.30 -6.38 10.27
CA SER A 50 12.30 -6.82 11.67
C SER A 50 12.93 -5.75 12.56
N GLN A 51 14.11 -5.24 12.18
CA GLN A 51 14.77 -4.14 12.91
C GLN A 51 13.91 -2.88 12.96
N ALA A 52 13.24 -2.53 11.86
CA ALA A 52 12.32 -1.40 11.82
C ALA A 52 11.09 -1.61 12.71
N THR A 53 10.56 -2.84 12.80
CA THR A 53 9.45 -3.16 13.71
C THR A 53 9.87 -3.02 15.17
N GLU A 54 10.98 -3.61 15.57
CA GLU A 54 11.51 -3.52 16.93
C GLU A 54 11.76 -2.06 17.34
N LEU A 55 12.47 -1.31 16.50
CA LEU A 55 12.75 0.10 16.76
C LEU A 55 11.46 0.94 16.84
N SER A 56 10.44 0.64 16.03
CA SER A 56 9.16 1.35 16.11
C SER A 56 8.40 1.06 17.41
N VAL A 57 8.48 -0.17 17.92
CA VAL A 57 7.88 -0.56 19.20
C VAL A 57 8.60 0.13 20.36
N ASP A 58 9.92 0.20 20.31
CA ASP A 58 10.73 0.84 21.37
C ASP A 58 10.49 2.36 21.44
N LEU A 59 10.37 3.03 20.28
CA LEU A 59 10.22 4.49 20.23
C LEU A 59 8.79 4.95 20.49
N TYR A 60 7.81 4.26 19.92
CA TYR A 60 6.42 4.75 19.89
C TYR A 60 5.46 3.88 20.70
N GLY A 61 5.82 2.62 20.97
CA GLY A 61 4.97 1.62 21.60
C GLY A 61 4.29 0.68 20.59
N GLN A 62 3.89 -0.50 21.08
CA GLN A 62 3.40 -1.62 20.26
C GLN A 62 2.20 -1.30 19.34
N PHE A 63 1.34 -0.36 19.75
CA PHE A 63 0.11 -0.01 19.01
C PHE A 63 0.12 1.41 18.46
N ALA A 64 1.31 2.02 18.37
CA ALA A 64 1.42 3.35 17.82
C ALA A 64 1.17 3.35 16.30
N PRO A 65 0.51 4.39 15.76
CA PRO A 65 0.25 4.49 14.32
C PRO A 65 1.53 4.44 13.47
N GLN A 66 2.67 4.90 14.00
CA GLN A 66 3.98 4.86 13.35
C GLN A 66 4.50 3.43 13.16
N GLY A 67 4.11 2.48 14.03
CA GLY A 67 4.47 1.07 13.94
C GLY A 67 3.68 0.29 12.87
N TYR A 68 2.62 0.89 12.32
CA TYR A 68 1.76 0.22 11.33
C TYR A 68 2.53 -0.29 10.10
N GLN A 69 3.30 0.61 9.45
CA GLN A 69 3.97 0.27 8.20
C GLN A 69 5.05 -0.80 8.38
N PRO A 70 5.95 -0.72 9.38
CA PRO A 70 6.92 -1.77 9.65
C PRO A 70 6.25 -3.13 9.84
N HIS A 71 5.21 -3.21 10.68
CA HIS A 71 4.53 -4.47 10.95
C HIS A 71 3.84 -5.06 9.72
N TYR A 72 3.17 -4.21 8.93
CA TYR A 72 2.52 -4.64 7.71
C TYR A 72 3.53 -5.19 6.68
N TYR A 73 4.61 -4.46 6.43
CA TYR A 73 5.60 -4.85 5.44
C TYR A 73 6.45 -6.04 5.88
N TYR A 74 6.81 -6.12 7.16
CA TYR A 74 7.51 -7.27 7.73
C TYR A 74 6.67 -8.54 7.57
N GLY A 75 5.41 -8.51 8.00
CA GLY A 75 4.54 -9.67 7.89
C GLY A 75 4.35 -10.13 6.44
N ARG A 76 4.15 -9.18 5.53
CA ARG A 76 4.06 -9.47 4.09
C ARG A 76 5.35 -10.09 3.53
N ALA A 77 6.53 -9.60 3.93
CA ALA A 77 7.80 -10.18 3.49
C ALA A 77 7.93 -11.63 3.96
N MET A 78 7.55 -11.93 5.21
CA MET A 78 7.58 -13.28 5.76
C MET A 78 6.62 -14.23 5.05
N THR A 79 5.42 -13.76 4.65
CA THR A 79 4.50 -14.56 3.81
C THR A 79 5.14 -14.96 2.47
N GLU A 80 5.84 -14.03 1.81
CA GLU A 80 6.44 -14.30 0.51
C GLU A 80 7.67 -15.22 0.63
N ILE A 81 8.46 -15.13 1.70
CA ILE A 81 9.54 -16.10 1.97
C ILE A 81 8.95 -17.50 2.15
N ALA A 82 7.89 -17.64 2.95
CA ALA A 82 7.23 -18.93 3.15
C ALA A 82 6.62 -19.49 1.86
N ARG A 83 6.07 -18.62 1.00
CA ARG A 83 5.59 -19.01 -0.34
C ARG A 83 6.73 -19.47 -1.24
N ALA A 84 7.85 -18.75 -1.25
CA ALA A 84 9.02 -19.14 -2.02
C ALA A 84 9.57 -20.49 -1.54
N GLU A 85 9.68 -20.70 -0.24
CA GLU A 85 10.17 -21.96 0.34
C GLU A 85 9.23 -23.15 0.08
N SER A 86 7.91 -22.94 0.09
CA SER A 86 6.94 -23.99 -0.24
C SER A 86 6.92 -24.33 -1.74
N MET A 87 7.10 -23.34 -2.63
CA MET A 87 7.21 -23.56 -4.08
C MET A 87 8.55 -24.19 -4.52
N VAL A 88 9.62 -24.05 -3.72
CA VAL A 88 10.95 -24.61 -4.02
C VAL A 88 11.03 -26.13 -3.79
N VAL A 89 9.97 -26.77 -3.28
CA VAL A 89 9.81 -28.22 -3.44
C VAL A 89 9.54 -28.48 -4.93
N LYS A 90 10.61 -28.53 -5.72
CA LYS A 90 10.57 -29.10 -7.06
C LYS A 90 9.84 -30.43 -6.93
N PRO A 91 8.85 -30.72 -7.78
CA PRO A 91 8.34 -32.08 -7.86
C PRO A 91 9.56 -33.01 -8.00
N PRO A 92 9.60 -34.15 -7.29
CA PRO A 92 10.66 -35.11 -7.48
C PRO A 92 10.75 -35.33 -8.98
N VAL A 93 11.86 -34.87 -9.56
CA VAL A 93 12.18 -35.23 -10.93
C VAL A 93 12.46 -36.72 -10.77
N ASP A 94 11.50 -37.56 -11.12
CA ASP A 94 11.75 -38.98 -11.25
C ASP A 94 12.90 -39.09 -12.26
N ASP A 95 14.13 -39.26 -11.76
CA ASP A 95 15.38 -39.31 -12.52
C ASP A 95 15.45 -40.51 -13.50
N ASP A 96 14.34 -41.24 -13.70
CA ASP A 96 14.34 -42.57 -14.26
C ASP A 96 13.74 -42.74 -15.67
N ASP A 97 13.03 -41.79 -16.31
CA ASP A 97 12.41 -42.17 -17.61
C ASP A 97 11.99 -41.10 -18.62
N LEU A 98 12.81 -40.08 -18.93
CA LEU A 98 12.62 -39.30 -20.15
C LEU A 98 13.94 -38.96 -20.86
N GLU A 99 14.49 -39.94 -21.57
CA GLU A 99 15.21 -39.68 -22.83
C GLU A 99 14.21 -39.10 -23.85
N VAL A 100 13.79 -37.85 -23.66
CA VAL A 100 13.12 -37.09 -24.71
C VAL A 100 14.21 -36.56 -25.62
N ASP A 101 14.43 -37.33 -26.68
CA ASP A 101 15.11 -36.94 -27.91
C ASP A 101 14.52 -35.62 -28.40
N SER A 102 15.18 -34.52 -28.03
CA SER A 102 14.86 -33.17 -28.46
C SER A 102 15.38 -33.01 -29.89
N SER A 103 14.65 -33.58 -30.85
CA SER A 103 14.84 -33.26 -32.26
C SER A 103 14.49 -31.78 -32.49
N GLU A 104 15.49 -31.04 -32.96
CA GLU A 104 15.38 -29.70 -33.54
C GLU A 104 14.17 -29.59 -34.45
N ASP A 105 13.24 -28.69 -34.12
CA ASP A 105 12.25 -28.18 -35.08
C ASP A 105 12.49 -26.67 -35.21
N GLU A 106 13.33 -26.33 -36.19
CA GLU A 106 13.44 -24.99 -36.75
C GLU A 106 12.14 -24.69 -37.50
N GLN A 107 11.25 -23.92 -36.88
CA GLN A 107 10.16 -23.25 -37.62
C GLN A 107 10.28 -21.74 -37.42
N GLU A 108 11.08 -21.12 -38.30
CA GLU A 108 10.76 -19.80 -38.82
C GLU A 108 9.39 -19.89 -39.48
N ASP A 109 8.40 -19.09 -39.04
CA ASP A 109 7.38 -18.63 -39.97
C ASP A 109 6.72 -17.32 -39.55
N GLU A 110 6.46 -16.56 -40.60
CA GLU A 110 6.07 -15.17 -40.74
C GLU A 110 4.87 -14.72 -39.90
N ALA A 111 4.96 -13.46 -39.47
CA ALA A 111 3.83 -12.66 -39.01
C ALA A 111 2.84 -12.37 -40.15
N PRO A 112 1.53 -12.53 -39.93
CA PRO A 112 0.53 -11.79 -40.68
C PRO A 112 0.01 -10.60 -39.87
N GLU A 113 0.17 -9.40 -40.42
CA GLU A 113 -0.58 -8.20 -40.05
C GLU A 113 -2.09 -8.50 -40.17
N ALA A 114 -2.83 -8.32 -39.08
CA ALA A 114 -4.28 -8.38 -39.08
C ALA A 114 -4.87 -7.00 -38.78
N ASP A 115 -5.57 -6.51 -39.79
CA ASP A 115 -6.45 -5.34 -39.83
C ASP A 115 -7.35 -5.22 -38.60
N ILE A 116 -7.45 -4.00 -38.07
CA ILE A 116 -8.39 -3.61 -37.00
C ILE A 116 -9.70 -3.15 -37.64
N PRO A 117 -10.81 -3.91 -37.57
CA PRO A 117 -12.12 -3.37 -37.90
C PRO A 117 -12.65 -2.51 -36.75
N LYS A 118 -12.78 -1.21 -37.01
CA LYS A 118 -13.64 -0.29 -36.27
C LYS A 118 -15.11 -0.54 -36.66
N ASN A 119 -15.95 -0.83 -35.66
CA ASN A 119 -17.41 -0.58 -35.58
C ASN A 119 -17.94 -1.47 -34.44
N SER A 120 -18.97 -1.15 -33.67
CA SER A 120 -19.85 0.01 -33.55
C SER A 120 -20.65 -0.22 -32.25
N ASP A 121 -21.21 0.86 -31.73
CA ASP A 121 -22.19 0.90 -30.64
C ASP A 121 -23.34 -0.13 -30.75
N ASP A 122 -24.00 -0.33 -29.60
CA ASP A 122 -25.26 -1.06 -29.35
C ASP A 122 -25.22 -2.60 -29.34
N VAL A 123 -25.10 -3.20 -28.15
CA VAL A 123 -25.95 -4.37 -27.79
C VAL A 123 -26.34 -4.33 -26.31
N ALA A 124 -27.63 -4.58 -26.13
CA ALA A 124 -28.42 -4.53 -24.92
C ALA A 124 -27.96 -5.45 -23.78
N LYS A 125 -28.36 -5.01 -22.58
CA LYS A 125 -28.63 -5.83 -21.39
C LYS A 125 -29.37 -7.10 -21.79
N ASP A 126 -28.73 -8.26 -21.59
CA ASP A 126 -29.48 -9.43 -21.22
C ASP A 126 -28.75 -10.26 -20.17
N ASN A 127 -29.54 -10.52 -19.14
CA ASN A 127 -29.25 -11.17 -17.89
C ASN A 127 -29.20 -12.69 -18.15
N ALA A 128 -28.00 -13.26 -18.21
CA ALA A 128 -27.81 -14.70 -18.21
C ALA A 128 -27.11 -15.10 -16.91
N ASN A 129 -27.94 -15.53 -15.95
CA ASN A 129 -27.55 -16.25 -14.75
C ASN A 129 -26.99 -17.62 -15.19
N GLY A 130 -25.76 -17.61 -15.69
CA GLY A 130 -25.02 -18.80 -16.08
C GLY A 130 -24.43 -19.45 -14.84
N GLU A 131 -25.09 -20.49 -14.38
CA GLU A 131 -24.60 -21.43 -13.37
C GLU A 131 -23.35 -22.11 -13.94
N PHE A 132 -22.19 -21.47 -13.78
CA PHE A 132 -20.89 -22.02 -14.12
C PHE A 132 -20.53 -23.06 -13.05
N SER A 133 -21.09 -24.25 -13.22
CA SER A 133 -20.76 -25.43 -12.42
C SER A 133 -19.36 -25.88 -12.82
N THR A 134 -18.36 -25.24 -12.21
CA THR A 134 -16.96 -25.66 -12.29
C THR A 134 -16.80 -26.94 -11.46
N GLU A 135 -17.18 -28.09 -12.03
CA GLU A 135 -16.63 -29.38 -11.61
C GLU A 135 -15.16 -29.43 -12.05
N HIS A 136 -14.32 -28.60 -11.43
CA HIS A 136 -12.88 -28.87 -11.38
C HIS A 136 -12.70 -29.93 -10.30
N GLY A 137 -12.61 -31.19 -10.76
CA GLY A 137 -12.02 -32.26 -9.96
C GLY A 137 -10.58 -31.87 -9.66
N THR A 138 -10.39 -31.19 -8.53
CA THR A 138 -9.08 -31.03 -7.92
C THR A 138 -8.68 -32.42 -7.44
N ASP A 139 -8.00 -33.16 -8.31
CA ASP A 139 -7.03 -34.17 -7.87
C ASP A 139 -5.98 -33.38 -7.07
N ILE A 140 -6.27 -33.22 -5.77
CA ILE A 140 -5.41 -32.56 -4.80
C ILE A 140 -4.17 -33.45 -4.74
N ALA A 141 -3.15 -33.06 -5.49
CA ALA A 141 -1.81 -33.57 -5.32
C ALA A 141 -1.49 -33.50 -3.83
N PRO A 142 -0.95 -34.58 -3.23
CA PRO A 142 -0.68 -34.63 -1.80
C PRO A 142 0.16 -33.40 -1.43
N GLU A 143 -0.36 -32.57 -0.52
CA GLU A 143 0.31 -31.36 -0.08
C GLU A 143 1.73 -31.72 0.35
N ALA A 144 2.72 -31.14 -0.34
CA ALA A 144 4.11 -31.32 0.05
C ALA A 144 4.26 -30.87 1.51
N PRO A 145 5.00 -31.62 2.35
CA PRO A 145 5.18 -31.24 3.73
C PRO A 145 5.82 -29.86 3.81
N VAL A 146 5.11 -28.92 4.43
CA VAL A 146 5.62 -27.58 4.73
C VAL A 146 6.87 -27.74 5.60
N THR A 147 7.93 -27.01 5.28
CA THR A 147 9.16 -27.08 6.07
C THR A 147 8.96 -26.37 7.41
N GLU A 148 9.61 -26.83 8.48
CA GLU A 148 9.59 -26.17 9.80
C GLU A 148 10.02 -24.68 9.71
N LYS A 149 10.85 -24.33 8.73
CA LYS A 149 11.28 -22.94 8.47
C LYS A 149 10.11 -22.11 7.92
N ALA A 150 9.37 -22.62 6.93
CA ALA A 150 8.21 -21.95 6.37
C ALA A 150 7.08 -21.79 7.40
N GLU A 151 6.85 -22.76 8.27
CA GLU A 151 5.86 -22.65 9.36
C GLU A 151 6.20 -21.50 10.31
N LYS A 152 7.46 -21.39 10.75
CA LYS A 152 7.91 -20.28 11.61
C LYS A 152 7.77 -18.92 10.93
N GLN A 153 8.00 -18.87 9.62
CA GLN A 153 7.84 -17.65 8.85
C GLN A 153 6.36 -17.24 8.73
N LEU A 154 5.46 -18.21 8.54
CA LEU A 154 4.02 -17.96 8.54
C LEU A 154 3.53 -17.47 9.91
N GLU A 155 3.98 -18.07 11.01
CA GLU A 155 3.64 -17.59 12.37
C GLU A 155 4.14 -16.15 12.61
N ALA A 156 5.38 -15.85 12.21
CA ALA A 156 5.93 -14.48 12.27
C ALA A 156 5.14 -13.50 11.38
N SER A 157 4.68 -13.96 10.22
CA SER A 157 3.83 -13.20 9.31
C SER A 157 2.49 -12.86 9.96
N GLU A 158 1.78 -13.88 10.46
CA GLU A 158 0.46 -13.74 11.09
C GLU A 158 0.50 -12.79 12.28
N THR A 159 1.46 -12.98 13.19
CA THR A 159 1.62 -12.14 14.38
C THR A 159 1.86 -10.68 14.01
N SER A 160 2.74 -10.41 13.03
CA SER A 160 3.02 -9.04 12.60
C SER A 160 1.84 -8.40 11.87
N LEU A 161 1.14 -9.13 11.01
CA LEU A 161 -0.03 -8.62 10.30
C LEU A 161 -1.21 -8.36 11.25
N GLU A 162 -1.40 -9.19 12.27
CA GLU A 162 -2.43 -8.98 13.30
C GLU A 162 -2.13 -7.73 14.13
N VAL A 163 -0.87 -7.44 14.46
CA VAL A 163 -0.48 -6.17 15.10
C VAL A 163 -0.80 -4.99 14.17
N ALA A 164 -0.44 -5.07 12.88
CA ALA A 164 -0.75 -4.00 11.93
C ALA A 164 -2.26 -3.74 11.81
N ARG A 165 -3.07 -4.81 11.78
CA ARG A 165 -4.53 -4.73 11.80
C ARG A 165 -5.05 -4.08 13.08
N SER A 166 -4.54 -4.51 14.24
CA SER A 166 -4.91 -3.94 15.54
C SER A 166 -4.59 -2.44 15.63
N ILE A 167 -3.48 -2.01 15.02
CA ILE A 167 -3.16 -0.57 14.91
C ILE A 167 -4.25 0.13 14.09
N CYS A 168 -4.59 -0.36 12.89
CA CYS A 168 -5.67 0.21 12.07
C CYS A 168 -7.03 0.26 12.78
N ASP A 169 -7.35 -0.74 13.60
CA ASP A 169 -8.61 -0.79 14.34
C ASP A 169 -8.67 0.24 15.48
N LYS A 170 -7.52 0.63 16.04
CA LYS A 170 -7.41 1.61 17.14
C LYS A 170 -7.28 3.07 16.67
N GLN A 171 -6.95 3.31 15.40
CA GLN A 171 -6.82 4.68 14.89
C GLN A 171 -8.19 5.35 14.66
N GLU A 172 -8.19 6.68 14.74
CA GLU A 172 -9.36 7.47 14.37
C GLU A 172 -9.77 7.19 12.93
N GLN A 173 -11.09 7.22 12.67
CA GLN A 173 -11.66 7.00 11.33
C GLN A 173 -11.44 8.23 10.44
N THR A 174 -10.18 8.57 10.20
CA THR A 174 -9.81 9.50 9.14
C THR A 174 -9.96 8.79 7.80
N THR A 175 -10.20 9.56 6.74
CA THR A 175 -10.30 9.01 5.38
C THR A 175 -9.05 8.24 4.97
N GLU A 176 -7.87 8.73 5.35
CA GLU A 176 -6.59 8.07 5.10
C GLU A 176 -6.51 6.70 5.79
N TRP A 177 -6.94 6.61 7.06
CA TRP A 177 -6.93 5.34 7.79
C TRP A 177 -8.00 4.37 7.27
N MET A 178 -9.16 4.86 6.84
CA MET A 178 -10.19 4.01 6.22
C MET A 178 -9.73 3.41 4.90
N GLU A 179 -9.06 4.20 4.05
CA GLU A 179 -8.46 3.70 2.80
C GLU A 179 -7.39 2.65 3.09
N LYS A 180 -6.43 2.97 3.97
CA LYS A 180 -5.37 2.04 4.39
C LYS A 180 -5.96 0.75 4.96
N LYS A 181 -6.92 0.85 5.87
CA LYS A 181 -7.57 -0.30 6.52
C LYS A 181 -8.23 -1.21 5.49
N ALA A 182 -8.96 -0.65 4.53
CA ALA A 182 -9.72 -1.46 3.58
C ALA A 182 -8.82 -2.14 2.53
N ASP A 183 -7.84 -1.43 1.96
CA ASP A 183 -6.86 -2.00 1.02
C ASP A 183 -6.04 -3.11 1.69
N LYS A 184 -5.61 -2.87 2.93
CA LYS A 184 -4.60 -3.70 3.60
C LYS A 184 -5.23 -4.91 4.30
N ASN A 185 -6.46 -4.79 4.78
CA ASN A 185 -7.24 -5.95 5.24
C ASN A 185 -7.59 -6.90 4.08
N GLY A 186 -7.90 -6.36 2.89
CA GLY A 186 -8.11 -7.18 1.70
C GLY A 186 -6.89 -8.03 1.36
N ALA A 187 -5.69 -7.44 1.45
CA ALA A 187 -4.44 -8.16 1.27
C ALA A 187 -4.19 -9.22 2.37
N TYR A 188 -4.49 -8.90 3.63
CA TYR A 188 -4.37 -9.85 4.75
C TYR A 188 -5.24 -11.10 4.53
N TYR A 189 -6.53 -10.92 4.29
CA TYR A 189 -7.46 -12.05 4.10
C TYR A 189 -7.10 -12.88 2.86
N ARG A 190 -6.67 -12.22 1.78
CA ARG A 190 -6.20 -12.92 0.58
C ARG A 190 -4.97 -13.79 0.85
N ASN A 191 -4.07 -13.36 1.74
CA ASN A 191 -2.89 -14.13 2.09
C ASN A 191 -3.19 -15.34 2.99
N ASN A 192 -4.32 -15.33 3.68
CA ASN A 192 -4.80 -16.43 4.53
C ASN A 192 -5.86 -17.29 3.83
N ASP A 193 -5.95 -17.20 2.49
CA ASP A 193 -6.93 -17.89 1.65
C ASP A 193 -8.41 -17.66 2.05
N ASP A 194 -8.70 -16.59 2.80
CA ASP A 194 -10.05 -16.15 3.14
C ASP A 194 -10.56 -15.16 2.08
N PHE A 195 -10.87 -15.70 0.90
CA PHE A 195 -11.28 -14.89 -0.25
C PHE A 195 -12.61 -14.15 -0.03
N GLU A 196 -13.49 -14.67 0.81
CA GLU A 196 -14.78 -14.04 1.12
C GLU A 196 -14.57 -12.77 1.98
N SER A 197 -13.78 -12.87 3.05
CA SER A 197 -13.40 -11.69 3.84
C SER A 197 -12.55 -10.69 3.07
N ALA A 198 -11.71 -11.17 2.14
CA ALA A 198 -10.94 -10.32 1.24
C ALA A 198 -11.86 -9.51 0.33
N ALA A 199 -12.81 -10.18 -0.34
CA ALA A 199 -13.80 -9.53 -1.20
C ALA A 199 -14.62 -8.48 -0.44
N ALA A 200 -15.14 -8.84 0.74
CA ALA A 200 -15.87 -7.90 1.59
C ALA A 200 -15.04 -6.69 2.02
N SER A 201 -13.71 -6.86 2.18
CA SER A 201 -12.80 -5.77 2.50
C SER A 201 -12.55 -4.85 1.30
N PHE A 202 -12.43 -5.40 0.09
CA PHE A 202 -12.31 -4.61 -1.14
C PHE A 202 -13.60 -3.85 -1.46
N ASP A 203 -14.77 -4.41 -1.19
CA ASP A 203 -16.04 -3.70 -1.34
C ASP A 203 -16.12 -2.50 -0.39
N LYS A 204 -15.69 -2.67 0.87
CA LYS A 204 -15.55 -1.55 1.81
C LYS A 204 -14.56 -0.50 1.31
N ALA A 205 -13.43 -0.91 0.72
CA ALA A 205 -12.46 0.00 0.14
C ALA A 205 -13.07 0.82 -1.01
N ALA A 206 -13.83 0.17 -1.88
CA ALA A 206 -14.53 0.81 -2.98
C ALA A 206 -15.57 1.82 -2.47
N GLU A 207 -16.31 1.51 -1.41
CA GLU A 207 -17.25 2.46 -0.79
C GLU A 207 -16.54 3.68 -0.17
N VAL A 208 -15.43 3.47 0.54
CA VAL A 208 -14.59 4.58 1.06
C VAL A 208 -14.09 5.46 -0.08
N PHE A 209 -13.62 4.86 -1.17
CA PHE A 209 -13.17 5.58 -2.35
C PHE A 209 -14.30 6.38 -3.01
N LYS A 210 -15.52 5.83 -3.09
CA LYS A 210 -16.69 6.57 -3.57
C LYS A 210 -17.01 7.77 -2.68
N ILE A 211 -16.89 7.63 -1.35
CA ILE A 211 -17.08 8.74 -0.42
C ILE A 211 -16.02 9.82 -0.67
N LEU A 212 -14.75 9.43 -0.76
CA LEU A 212 -13.63 10.33 -1.08
C LEU A 212 -13.86 11.10 -2.38
N LEU A 213 -14.29 10.43 -3.45
CA LEU A 213 -14.61 11.09 -4.72
C LEU A 213 -15.75 12.11 -4.61
N ARG A 214 -16.70 11.91 -3.69
CA ARG A 214 -17.79 12.85 -3.45
C ARG A 214 -17.38 14.01 -2.54
N THR A 215 -16.52 13.76 -1.55
CA THR A 215 -16.09 14.76 -0.55
C THR A 215 -14.92 15.61 -1.02
N CYS A 216 -14.06 15.08 -1.90
CA CYS A 216 -13.13 15.87 -2.69
C CYS A 216 -13.93 16.74 -3.65
N LYS A 217 -14.46 17.88 -3.15
CA LYS A 217 -14.97 18.95 -3.99
C LYS A 217 -13.95 19.17 -5.09
N LYS A 218 -14.39 19.06 -6.36
CA LYS A 218 -13.61 19.58 -7.48
C LYS A 218 -13.13 20.96 -7.03
N PRO A 219 -11.82 21.24 -7.01
CA PRO A 219 -11.40 22.62 -6.81
C PRO A 219 -12.17 23.43 -7.85
N ASP A 220 -12.95 24.41 -7.38
CA ASP A 220 -13.68 25.32 -8.25
C ASP A 220 -12.63 26.13 -9.01
N PHE A 221 -12.11 25.53 -10.09
CA PHE A 221 -11.23 26.15 -11.06
C PHE A 221 -11.89 27.39 -11.67
N GLU A 222 -13.21 27.49 -11.60
CA GLU A 222 -13.98 28.67 -12.01
C GLU A 222 -13.79 29.87 -11.07
N SER A 223 -13.35 29.68 -9.82
CA SER A 223 -13.08 30.81 -8.91
C SER A 223 -11.66 31.40 -9.03
N VAL A 224 -10.74 30.68 -9.70
CA VAL A 224 -9.37 31.14 -9.98
C VAL A 224 -9.30 31.96 -11.27
N VAL A 225 -10.34 31.94 -12.11
CA VAL A 225 -10.54 32.98 -13.11
C VAL A 225 -11.14 34.20 -12.40
N GLY A 226 -10.36 34.79 -11.50
CA GLY A 226 -10.62 36.15 -11.08
C GLY A 226 -10.65 37.03 -12.33
N ASP A 227 -11.66 37.90 -12.42
CA ASP A 227 -11.71 39.05 -13.32
C ASP A 227 -10.56 40.04 -12.99
N GLU A 228 -9.30 39.58 -12.91
CA GLU A 228 -8.12 40.42 -12.92
C GLU A 228 -7.94 40.93 -14.36
N LYS A 229 -8.63 42.02 -14.65
CA LYS A 229 -8.27 42.99 -15.69
C LYS A 229 -7.02 43.80 -15.32
N ASP A 230 -6.15 43.25 -14.48
CA ASP A 230 -4.83 43.81 -14.28
C ASP A 230 -3.94 43.22 -15.37
N GLU A 231 -3.95 43.91 -16.51
CA GLU A 231 -2.90 43.85 -17.52
C GLU A 231 -1.57 44.13 -16.84
N VAL A 232 -0.98 43.11 -16.21
CA VAL A 232 0.44 43.12 -15.90
C VAL A 232 1.13 43.11 -17.26
N PRO A 233 1.81 44.20 -17.67
CA PRO A 233 2.47 44.23 -18.96
C PRO A 233 3.42 43.04 -19.00
N VAL A 234 3.22 42.18 -19.99
CA VAL A 234 4.12 41.08 -20.31
C VAL A 234 5.47 41.74 -20.60
N ASN A 235 6.31 41.80 -19.58
CA ASN A 235 7.65 42.34 -19.72
C ASN A 235 8.38 41.37 -20.65
N ASP A 236 8.59 41.82 -21.87
CA ASP A 236 9.21 41.10 -22.97
C ASP A 236 10.38 40.23 -22.48
N ILE A 237 10.19 38.92 -22.63
CA ILE A 237 11.21 37.88 -22.36
C ILE A 237 12.46 38.12 -23.23
N SER A 238 12.39 38.96 -24.27
CA SER A 238 13.51 39.41 -25.08
C SER A 238 14.67 40.02 -24.28
N ASN A 239 14.45 40.53 -23.07
CA ASN A 239 15.55 41.04 -22.23
C ASN A 239 16.27 39.97 -21.40
N MET A 240 15.74 38.74 -21.30
CA MET A 240 16.35 37.69 -20.47
C MET A 240 17.44 36.89 -21.20
N ILE A 241 17.49 36.95 -22.54
CA ILE A 241 18.45 36.20 -23.37
C ILE A 241 19.81 36.93 -23.51
N GLN A 242 19.94 38.19 -23.05
CA GLN A 242 21.21 38.93 -23.11
C GLN A 242 22.13 38.75 -21.90
N ARG A 243 21.99 37.67 -21.12
CA ARG A 243 22.98 37.36 -20.07
C ARG A 243 24.27 36.83 -20.71
N LYS A 244 25.19 37.78 -20.92
CA LYS A 244 26.61 37.60 -21.24
C LYS A 244 27.18 36.34 -20.58
N SER A 245 27.83 35.51 -21.39
CA SER A 245 28.65 34.38 -20.97
C SER A 245 29.67 34.81 -19.91
N VAL A 246 29.42 34.46 -18.65
CA VAL A 246 30.37 34.65 -17.55
C VAL A 246 31.51 33.64 -17.74
N LYS A 247 32.68 34.17 -18.09
CA LYS A 247 33.93 33.41 -18.20
C LYS A 247 34.37 33.01 -16.79
N ARG A 248 34.20 31.73 -16.45
CA ARG A 248 34.66 31.16 -15.17
C ARG A 248 36.20 31.14 -15.14
N PRO A 249 36.88 31.74 -14.14
CA PRO A 249 38.29 31.47 -13.90
C PRO A 249 38.45 30.09 -13.27
N ALA A 250 39.48 29.37 -13.69
CA ALA A 250 39.89 28.11 -13.09
C ALA A 250 40.59 28.38 -11.75
N THR A 251 40.03 27.87 -10.65
CA THR A 251 40.67 27.76 -9.33
C THR A 251 40.31 26.37 -8.82
N SER A 252 41.19 25.38 -8.94
CA SER A 252 42.24 25.03 -7.98
C SER A 252 41.71 24.94 -6.54
N SER A 253 41.46 23.69 -6.15
CA SER A 253 41.75 23.06 -4.84
C SER A 253 41.38 23.79 -3.55
N ASP A 254 40.65 23.02 -2.74
CA ASP A 254 40.70 22.93 -1.27
C ASP A 254 39.50 23.55 -0.56
N SER A 255 38.68 22.69 0.05
CA SER A 255 37.54 23.07 0.89
C SER A 255 37.41 22.13 2.08
N THR A 256 38.00 22.55 3.20
CA THR A 256 37.59 22.18 4.56
C THR A 256 36.16 22.65 4.78
N ILE A 257 35.26 21.72 5.11
CA ILE A 257 33.86 21.99 5.39
C ILE A 257 33.73 22.46 6.85
N THR A 258 33.42 23.74 7.05
CA THR A 258 32.86 24.25 8.31
C THR A 258 31.38 24.53 8.11
N THR A 259 30.54 23.65 8.64
CA THR A 259 29.08 23.80 8.65
C THR A 259 28.68 24.84 9.70
N THR A 260 28.13 25.96 9.25
CA THR A 260 27.51 26.97 10.11
C THR A 260 26.00 26.91 9.85
N THR A 261 25.24 26.39 10.81
CA THR A 261 23.77 26.35 10.75
C THR A 261 23.19 27.67 11.22
N ALA A 262 22.57 28.40 10.30
CA ALA A 262 21.70 29.54 10.60
C ALA A 262 20.28 29.03 10.83
N THR A 263 19.71 29.36 11.99
CA THR A 263 18.33 29.12 12.36
C THR A 263 17.44 30.20 11.74
N GLU A 264 16.62 29.83 10.76
CA GLU A 264 15.55 30.69 10.23
C GLU A 264 14.20 30.16 10.72
N SER A 265 13.53 30.98 11.53
CA SER A 265 12.23 30.72 12.12
C SER A 265 11.15 31.23 11.18
N THR A 266 10.37 30.34 10.59
CA THR A 266 9.15 30.67 9.87
C THR A 266 7.95 30.11 10.63
N ALA A 267 7.25 30.99 11.34
CA ALA A 267 5.91 30.75 11.83
C ALA A 267 4.96 30.73 10.62
N GLY A 268 4.48 29.54 10.26
CA GLY A 268 3.47 29.32 9.23
C GLY A 268 2.09 29.18 9.85
N GLU A 269 1.16 30.00 9.39
CA GLU A 269 -0.23 30.08 9.80
C GLU A 269 -0.96 28.75 9.57
N GLY A 270 -1.62 28.25 10.63
CA GLY A 270 -2.45 27.04 10.59
C GLY A 270 -3.69 27.23 9.72
N SER A 271 -3.71 26.55 8.58
CA SER A 271 -4.86 26.47 7.69
C SER A 271 -5.94 25.56 8.28
N SER A 272 -7.03 26.18 8.71
CA SER A 272 -8.25 25.59 9.28
C SER A 272 -9.04 24.74 8.26
N ILE A 273 -8.50 23.59 7.83
CA ILE A 273 -9.21 22.66 6.91
C ILE A 273 -9.65 21.37 7.63
N GLU A 274 -9.09 21.03 8.79
CA GLU A 274 -9.34 19.74 9.46
C GLU A 274 -10.73 19.61 10.12
N ALA A 275 -11.45 20.71 10.38
CA ALA A 275 -12.72 20.66 11.10
C ALA A 275 -13.94 20.26 10.24
N ILE A 276 -13.87 20.38 8.91
CA ILE A 276 -15.05 20.19 8.04
C ILE A 276 -15.25 18.72 7.64
N THR A 277 -14.19 17.91 7.66
CA THR A 277 -14.26 16.51 7.22
C THR A 277 -14.88 15.56 8.23
N THR A 278 -14.78 15.85 9.53
CA THR A 278 -15.27 14.96 10.60
C THR A 278 -16.80 14.98 10.70
N GLU A 279 -17.44 16.11 10.41
CA GLU A 279 -18.90 16.26 10.55
C GLU A 279 -19.68 15.60 9.39
N CYS A 280 -19.14 15.58 8.17
CA CYS A 280 -19.79 14.95 7.01
C CYS A 280 -19.75 13.40 7.05
N LEU A 281 -18.78 12.80 7.74
CA LEU A 281 -18.63 11.34 7.80
C LEU A 281 -19.60 10.70 8.80
N SER A 282 -19.89 11.35 9.92
CA SER A 282 -20.86 10.87 10.92
C SER A 282 -22.28 10.73 10.34
N ALA A 283 -22.68 11.64 9.44
CA ALA A 283 -23.99 11.62 8.82
C ALA A 283 -24.19 10.48 7.79
N ALA A 284 -23.11 10.02 7.14
CA ALA A 284 -23.19 8.97 6.11
C ALA A 284 -23.28 7.55 6.69
N VAL A 285 -22.85 7.35 7.94
CA VAL A 285 -22.89 6.04 8.61
C VAL A 285 -24.25 5.76 9.25
N GLU A 286 -24.99 6.80 9.69
CA GLU A 286 -26.33 6.62 10.29
C GLU A 286 -27.42 6.29 9.27
N GLU A 287 -27.24 6.59 7.97
CA GLU A 287 -28.30 6.38 6.95
C GLU A 287 -28.50 4.89 6.55
N LYS A 288 -27.63 3.97 6.99
CA LYS A 288 -27.74 2.53 6.69
C LYS A 288 -28.16 1.64 7.86
N ALA A 289 -28.42 2.20 9.04
CA ALA A 289 -29.09 1.48 10.12
C ALA A 289 -30.61 1.46 9.86
N GLY A 290 -31.00 0.82 8.75
CA GLY A 290 -32.38 0.49 8.47
C GLY A 290 -32.89 -0.46 9.55
N SER A 291 -33.73 0.08 10.42
CA SER A 291 -34.72 -0.58 11.27
C SER A 291 -35.24 -1.92 10.69
N GLU A 292 -34.57 -3.03 10.98
CA GLU A 292 -35.20 -4.35 10.95
C GLU A 292 -35.98 -4.52 12.26
N ASP A 293 -37.28 -4.31 12.16
CA ASP A 293 -38.25 -4.51 13.23
C ASP A 293 -38.33 -6.01 13.59
N PRO A 294 -37.92 -6.45 14.80
CA PRO A 294 -37.86 -7.87 15.15
C PRO A 294 -39.23 -8.47 15.53
N SER A 295 -40.33 -7.93 14.99
CA SER A 295 -41.70 -8.28 15.41
C SER A 295 -42.46 -9.19 14.42
N GLU A 296 -41.85 -10.27 13.92
CA GLU A 296 -42.61 -11.34 13.26
C GLU A 296 -42.20 -12.75 13.72
N VAL A 297 -42.38 -13.04 15.02
CA VAL A 297 -42.38 -14.41 15.54
C VAL A 297 -43.69 -15.09 15.15
N LYS A 298 -43.69 -15.77 13.99
CA LYS A 298 -44.76 -16.69 13.59
C LYS A 298 -44.76 -17.89 14.52
N LYS A 299 -45.68 -17.89 15.49
CA LYS A 299 -46.03 -19.07 16.30
C LYS A 299 -46.65 -20.14 15.40
N SER A 300 -45.85 -21.11 14.97
CA SER A 300 -46.37 -22.35 14.39
C SER A 300 -47.03 -23.17 15.49
N LYS A 301 -48.35 -23.25 15.39
CA LYS A 301 -49.24 -24.09 16.19
C LYS A 301 -48.94 -25.55 15.88
N ILE A 302 -48.46 -26.29 16.87
CA ILE A 302 -48.40 -27.75 16.86
C ILE A 302 -49.77 -28.22 17.36
N ASP A 303 -50.56 -28.80 16.46
CA ASP A 303 -51.78 -29.53 16.81
C ASP A 303 -51.44 -30.99 17.17
N GLU A 304 -52.21 -31.52 18.11
CA GLU A 304 -52.16 -32.86 18.75
C GLU A 304 -52.08 -34.06 17.80
#